data_AF-Q8LEP1-F1
#
_entry.id   AF-Q8LEP1-F1
#
_cell.length_a   1.000
_cell.length_b   1.000
_cell.length_c   1.000
_cell.angle_alpha   90.00
_cell.angle_beta   90.00
_cell.angle_gamma   90.00
#
_symmetry.space_group_name_H-M   'P 1'
#
loop_
_entity.id
_entity.type
_entity.pdbx_description
1 polymer ?
#
loop_
_entity_poly.entity_id
_entity_poly.type
_entity_poly.pdbx_seq_one_letter_code
_entity_poly.pdbx_strand_id
1 'polypeptide(L)'
;MMQSISDFYLAREADGIPKRNTHDIADFNYSDKYADYIGFPHLEEWRKVLCLSAILNSIENLETYRDSWDDDDLLQETLQDPYFTQLSIPSV
;
A
#
# COMPACT_ATOMS: atom_id res chain seq x y z
N MET A 1 -15.61 11.01 -17.60
CA MET A 1 -16.20 10.09 -16.60
C MET A 1 -16.66 8.78 -17.25
N MET A 2 -17.65 8.78 -18.16
CA MET A 2 -18.10 7.53 -18.77
C MET A 2 -17.04 6.89 -19.68
N GLN A 3 -16.31 7.70 -20.46
CA GLN A 3 -15.23 7.17 -21.31
C GLN A 3 -14.14 6.48 -20.49
N SER A 4 -13.62 7.13 -19.44
CA SER A 4 -12.59 6.56 -18.57
C SER A 4 -13.03 5.26 -17.88
N ILE A 5 -14.32 5.12 -17.55
CA ILE A 5 -14.87 3.89 -16.99
C ILE A 5 -14.93 2.79 -18.07
N SER A 6 -15.33 3.14 -19.30
CA SER A 6 -15.34 2.21 -20.43
C SER A 6 -13.93 1.71 -20.74
N ASP A 7 -12.96 2.61 -20.80
CA ASP A 7 -11.55 2.28 -21.06
C ASP A 7 -10.99 1.35 -19.96
N PHE A 8 -11.35 1.62 -18.70
CA PHE A 8 -10.99 0.77 -17.56
C PHE A 8 -11.56 -0.65 -17.70
N TYR A 9 -12.86 -0.80 -18.02
CA TYR A 9 -13.45 -2.12 -18.22
C TYR A 9 -12.84 -2.88 -19.40
N LEU A 10 -12.56 -2.20 -20.52
CA LEU A 10 -11.93 -2.80 -21.70
C LEU A 10 -10.51 -3.30 -21.39
N ALA A 11 -9.73 -2.54 -20.62
CA ALA A 11 -8.40 -2.97 -20.17
C ALA A 11 -8.49 -4.24 -19.30
N ARG A 12 -9.39 -4.25 -18.31
CA ARG A 12 -9.58 -5.44 -17.45
C ARG A 12 -10.08 -6.66 -18.22
N GLU A 13 -10.93 -6.46 -19.22
CA GLU A 13 -11.38 -7.52 -20.12
C GLU A 13 -10.23 -8.08 -20.97
N ALA A 14 -9.37 -7.22 -21.50
CA ALA A 14 -8.17 -7.63 -22.24
C ALA A 14 -7.19 -8.43 -21.38
N ASP A 15 -7.08 -8.11 -20.09
CA ASP A 15 -6.27 -8.84 -19.11
C ASP A 15 -6.95 -10.12 -18.57
N GLY A 16 -8.17 -10.44 -19.04
CA GLY A 16 -8.92 -11.62 -18.62
C GLY A 16 -9.48 -11.56 -17.19
N ILE A 17 -9.61 -10.36 -16.63
CA ILE A 17 -9.98 -10.16 -15.22
C ILE A 17 -11.50 -10.24 -15.06
N PRO A 18 -12.03 -11.11 -14.19
CA PRO A 18 -13.47 -11.24 -13.99
C PRO A 18 -14.11 -9.95 -13.46
N LYS A 19 -15.35 -9.65 -13.89
CA LYS A 19 -16.10 -8.45 -13.42
C LYS A 19 -16.21 -8.34 -11.90
N ARG A 20 -16.25 -9.44 -11.15
CA ARG A 20 -16.28 -9.41 -9.68
C ARG A 20 -14.98 -8.84 -9.06
N ASN A 21 -13.86 -8.88 -9.80
CA ASN A 21 -12.57 -8.31 -9.41
C ASN A 21 -12.39 -6.89 -9.96
N THR A 22 -13.45 -6.19 -10.38
CA THR A 22 -13.36 -4.80 -10.89
C THR A 22 -12.60 -3.88 -9.93
N HIS A 23 -12.83 -4.04 -8.63
CA HIS A 23 -12.23 -3.24 -7.57
C HIS A 23 -11.00 -3.89 -6.91
N ASP A 24 -10.47 -4.95 -7.54
CA ASP A 24 -9.18 -5.53 -7.16
C ASP A 24 -8.07 -4.63 -7.75
N ILE A 25 -7.83 -3.53 -7.05
CA ILE A 25 -6.91 -2.43 -7.41
C ILE A 25 -5.89 -2.20 -6.28
N ALA A 26 -5.59 -3.26 -5.52
CA ALA A 26 -4.67 -3.23 -4.39
C ALA A 26 -3.20 -3.14 -4.85
N ASP A 27 -2.91 -2.21 -5.78
CA ASP A 27 -1.58 -1.78 -6.15
C ASP A 27 -1.31 -0.38 -5.58
N PHE A 28 -0.04 -0.07 -5.31
CA PHE A 28 0.35 1.26 -4.82
C PHE A 28 0.33 2.32 -5.94
N ASN A 29 0.23 1.90 -7.22
CA ASN A 29 0.22 2.79 -8.36
C ASN A 29 -1.08 3.62 -8.42
N TYR A 30 -2.20 3.03 -8.01
CA TYR A 30 -3.47 3.72 -7.93
C TYR A 30 -3.38 4.91 -6.97
N SER A 31 -2.85 4.72 -5.75
CA SER A 31 -2.66 5.82 -4.81
C SER A 31 -1.68 6.88 -5.32
N ASP A 32 -0.54 6.47 -5.88
CA ASP A 32 0.50 7.40 -6.36
C ASP A 32 -0.03 8.27 -7.51
N LYS A 33 -0.79 7.68 -8.45
CA LYS A 33 -1.44 8.40 -9.55
C LYS A 33 -2.38 9.51 -9.07
N TYR A 34 -3.15 9.27 -8.00
CA TYR A 34 -4.05 10.29 -7.46
C TYR A 34 -3.31 11.33 -6.62
N ALA A 35 -2.21 10.94 -5.97
CA ALA A 35 -1.32 11.87 -5.28
C ALA A 35 -0.72 12.89 -6.28
N ASP A 36 -0.31 12.43 -7.47
CA ASP A 36 0.19 13.30 -8.55
C ASP A 36 -0.80 14.41 -8.95
N TYR A 37 -2.10 14.11 -8.98
CA TYR A 37 -3.12 15.08 -9.38
C TYR A 37 -3.25 16.27 -8.43
N ILE A 38 -2.82 16.11 -7.19
CA ILE A 38 -2.89 17.15 -6.16
C ILE A 38 -1.50 17.60 -5.68
N GLY A 39 -0.43 17.07 -6.29
CA GLY A 39 0.95 17.33 -5.85
C GLY A 39 1.26 16.79 -4.45
N PHE A 40 0.56 15.73 -4.03
CA PHE A 40 0.80 15.08 -2.74
C PHE A 40 1.98 14.10 -2.86
N PRO A 41 2.82 13.93 -1.82
CA PRO A 41 3.88 12.95 -1.84
C PRO A 41 3.37 11.53 -2.10
N HIS A 42 4.15 10.74 -2.84
CA HIS A 42 3.88 9.31 -3.01
C HIS A 42 4.04 8.58 -1.69
N LEU A 43 3.45 7.39 -1.62
CA LEU A 43 3.63 6.54 -0.45
C LEU A 43 5.11 6.16 -0.31
N GLU A 44 5.64 6.26 0.91
CA GLU A 44 7.03 5.98 1.22
C GLU A 44 7.35 4.51 0.88
N GLU A 45 8.51 4.25 0.27
CA GLU A 45 8.87 2.90 -0.20
C GLU A 45 8.93 1.89 0.95
N TRP A 46 9.42 2.30 2.13
CA TRP A 46 9.41 1.44 3.32
C TRP A 46 7.99 1.02 3.73
N ARG A 47 6.95 1.86 3.52
CA ARG A 47 5.55 1.51 3.81
C ARG A 47 5.04 0.46 2.85
N LYS A 48 5.39 0.58 1.57
CA LYS A 48 5.05 -0.41 0.54
C LYS A 48 5.66 -1.76 0.88
N VAL A 49 6.95 -1.77 1.26
CA VAL A 49 7.67 -2.99 1.66
C VAL A 49 7.04 -3.63 2.89
N LEU A 50 6.80 -2.88 3.97
CA LEU A 50 6.17 -3.41 5.18
C LEU A 50 4.78 -4.02 4.91
N CYS A 51 3.96 -3.35 4.10
CA CYS A 51 2.65 -3.84 3.72
C CYS A 51 2.75 -5.19 2.98
N LEU A 52 3.65 -5.30 1.99
CA LEU A 52 3.87 -6.53 1.24
C LEU A 52 4.43 -7.65 2.13
N SER A 53 5.41 -7.36 2.98
CA SER A 53 5.97 -8.32 3.92
C SER A 53 4.92 -8.88 4.86
N ALA A 54 4.03 -8.03 5.39
CA ALA A 54 2.93 -8.47 6.25
C ALA A 54 1.93 -9.38 5.51
N ILE A 55 1.60 -9.06 4.25
CA ILE A 55 0.73 -9.89 3.40
C ILE A 55 1.39 -11.26 3.15
N LEU A 56 2.65 -11.28 2.74
CA LEU A 56 3.39 -12.51 2.47
C LEU A 56 3.50 -13.38 3.73
N ASN A 57 3.86 -12.78 4.87
CA ASN A 57 3.92 -13.48 6.15
C ASN A 57 2.54 -14.03 6.56
N SER A 58 1.45 -13.33 6.27
CA SER A 58 0.09 -13.84 6.54
C SER A 58 -0.29 -15.06 5.69
N ILE A 59 0.28 -15.17 4.49
CA ILE A 59 0.08 -16.32 3.59
C ILE A 59 0.92 -17.51 4.08
N GLU A 60 2.14 -17.27 4.53
CA GLU A 60 3.08 -18.32 4.97
C GLU A 60 2.80 -18.81 6.40
N ASN A 61 2.47 -17.88 7.31
CA ASN A 61 2.38 -18.11 8.76
C ASN A 61 1.03 -17.60 9.31
N LEU A 62 -0.09 -18.03 8.72
CA LEU A 62 -1.43 -17.51 8.99
C LEU A 62 -1.79 -17.38 10.48
N GLU A 63 -1.34 -18.30 11.32
CA GLU A 63 -1.66 -18.33 12.76
C GLU A 63 -0.78 -17.38 13.58
N THR A 64 0.46 -17.10 13.13
CA THR A 64 1.49 -16.43 13.96
C THR A 64 2.02 -15.14 13.35
N TYR A 65 1.65 -14.78 12.12
CA TYR A 65 2.22 -13.62 11.41
C TYR A 65 2.00 -12.29 12.12
N ARG A 66 1.00 -12.21 13.01
CA ARG A 66 0.72 -11.04 13.85
C ARG A 66 1.57 -10.97 15.11
N ASP A 67 2.19 -12.07 15.51
CA ASP A 67 3.01 -12.21 16.72
C ASP A 67 4.50 -12.42 16.40
N SER A 68 4.82 -12.80 15.15
CA SER A 68 6.17 -13.09 14.68
C SER A 68 6.37 -12.57 13.25
N TRP A 69 7.36 -11.70 13.10
CA TRP A 69 7.77 -11.08 11.85
C TRP A 69 9.29 -10.84 11.87
N ASP A 70 9.90 -10.68 10.69
CA ASP A 70 11.33 -10.43 10.51
C ASP A 70 11.52 -9.13 9.70
N ASP A 71 10.98 -8.03 10.24
CA ASP A 71 11.00 -6.71 9.61
C ASP A 71 11.63 -5.62 10.50
N ASP A 72 12.43 -6.03 11.50
CA ASP A 72 13.08 -5.13 12.47
C ASP A 72 13.94 -4.05 11.80
N ASP A 73 14.64 -4.39 10.71
CA ASP A 73 15.43 -3.42 9.93
C ASP A 73 14.55 -2.35 9.27
N LEU A 74 13.39 -2.76 8.75
CA LEU A 74 12.41 -1.85 8.16
C LEU A 74 11.77 -0.98 9.24
N LEU A 75 11.42 -1.57 10.39
CA LEU A 75 10.90 -0.85 11.55
C LEU A 75 11.87 0.25 12.00
N GLN A 76 13.17 -0.04 12.06
CA GLN A 76 14.18 0.98 12.41
C GLN A 76 14.20 2.14 11.41
N GLU A 77 14.15 1.85 10.11
CA GLU A 77 14.05 2.89 9.07
C GLU A 77 12.78 3.73 9.24
N THR A 78 11.63 3.10 9.53
CA THR A 78 10.37 3.80 9.77
C THR A 78 10.45 4.76 10.94
N LEU A 79 11.10 4.37 12.04
CA LEU A 79 11.17 5.17 13.25
C LEU A 79 12.04 6.42 13.09
N GLN A 80 12.88 6.48 12.06
CA GLN A 80 13.64 7.68 11.70
C GLN A 80 12.82 8.68 10.87
N ASP A 81 11.66 8.27 10.34
CA ASP A 81 10.84 9.14 9.48
C ASP A 81 10.26 10.33 10.27
N PRO A 82 10.29 11.56 9.72
CA PRO A 82 9.68 12.74 10.31
C PRO A 82 8.23 12.54 10.76
N TYR A 83 7.47 11.70 10.04
CA TYR A 83 6.10 11.36 10.38
C TYR A 83 5.94 10.82 11.81
N PHE A 84 6.86 9.95 12.27
CA PHE A 84 6.79 9.36 13.61
C PHE A 84 7.55 10.15 14.66
N THR A 85 8.60 10.86 14.27
CA THR A 85 9.40 11.67 15.21
C THR A 85 8.71 12.98 15.61
N GLN A 86 7.81 13.51 14.76
CA GLN A 86 7.00 14.71 15.04
C GLN A 86 5.84 14.48 16.02
N LEU A 87 5.50 13.24 16.34
CA LEU A 87 4.46 12.89 17.32
C LEU A 87 4.97 12.86 18.77
N SER A 88 6.19 13.37 19.00
CA SER A 88 6.74 13.51 20.36
C SER A 88 5.89 14.50 21.18
N ILE A 89 5.23 13.92 22.18
CA ILE A 89 4.25 14.47 23.12
C ILE A 89 4.66 15.88 23.63
N PRO A 90 3.74 16.87 23.71
CA PRO A 90 4.05 18.12 24.40
C PRO A 90 4.39 17.79 25.85
N SER A 91 5.61 18.12 26.27
CA SER A 91 6.07 17.97 27.64
C SER A 91 5.16 18.73 28.60
N VAL A 92 4.51 18.01 29.53
CA VAL A 92 3.80 18.56 30.71
C VAL A 92 4.81 19.00 31.75
#